data_AF-A0A328KVU8-F1
#
_entry.id   AF-A0A328KVU8-F1
#
_cell.length_a   1.000
_cell.length_b   1.000
_cell.length_c   1.000
_cell.angle_alpha   90.00
_cell.angle_beta   90.00
_cell.angle_gamma   90.00
#
_symmetry.space_group_name_H-M   'P 1'
#
loop_
_entity.id
_entity.type
_entity.pdbx_description
1 polymer ?
#
loop_
_entity_poly.entity_id
_entity_poly.type
_entity_poly.pdbx_seq_one_letter_code
_entity_poly.pdbx_strand_id
1 'polypeptide(L)'
;MEKIYLDGRMFTSKDALHKTLKNKLDLPDYYGENANALWDCLTAWVTLPLTIEWEFFKESQNMLGQEADLILETFQDAQEEMADEFYIVVK
;
A
#
# COMPACT_ATOMS: atom_id res chain seq x y z
N MET A 1 -1.41 -16.20 6.88
CA MET A 1 -2.03 -15.08 6.16
C MET A 1 -1.99 -13.89 7.08
N GLU A 2 -1.07 -12.98 6.82
CA GLU A 2 -0.96 -11.73 7.55
C GLU A 2 -1.99 -10.74 7.04
N LYS A 3 -2.47 -9.85 7.91
CA LYS A 3 -3.45 -8.84 7.55
C LYS A 3 -3.03 -7.48 8.08
N ILE A 4 -2.83 -6.53 7.17
CA ILE A 4 -2.40 -5.17 7.47
C ILE A 4 -3.57 -4.23 7.24
N TYR A 5 -3.78 -3.35 8.21
CA TYR A 5 -4.81 -2.32 8.17
C TYR A 5 -4.18 -0.96 7.93
N LEU A 6 -4.65 -0.27 6.89
CA LEU A 6 -4.32 1.10 6.53
C LEU A 6 -5.53 1.98 6.85
N ASP A 7 -5.35 2.98 7.71
CA ASP A 7 -6.37 3.98 8.01
C ASP A 7 -6.13 5.21 7.12
N GLY A 8 -6.98 5.37 6.11
CA GLY A 8 -6.86 6.41 5.10
C GLY A 8 -6.91 7.83 5.64
N ARG A 9 -7.43 8.04 6.86
CA ARG A 9 -7.45 9.35 7.55
C ARG A 9 -6.08 9.77 8.07
N MET A 10 -5.16 8.82 8.22
CA MET A 10 -3.79 9.08 8.67
C MET A 10 -2.89 9.60 7.53
N PHE A 11 -3.34 9.52 6.29
CA PHE A 11 -2.55 9.90 5.11
C PHE A 11 -2.67 11.40 4.82
N THR A 12 -2.07 12.21 5.68
CA THR A 12 -2.11 13.69 5.60
C THR A 12 -1.17 14.28 4.55
N SER A 13 -0.27 13.48 3.99
CA SER A 13 0.66 13.84 2.91
C SER A 13 1.22 12.58 2.25
N LYS A 14 1.85 12.73 1.07
CA LYS A 14 2.57 11.64 0.41
C LYS A 14 3.66 11.02 1.29
N ASP A 15 4.40 11.86 2.01
CA ASP A 15 5.41 11.44 3.00
C ASP A 15 4.78 10.63 4.14
N ALA A 16 3.64 11.07 4.69
CA ALA A 16 2.94 10.34 5.74
C ALA A 16 2.42 8.98 5.24
N LEU A 17 1.92 8.91 4.00
CA LEU A 17 1.50 7.67 3.35
C LEU A 17 2.68 6.69 3.25
N HIS A 18 3.78 7.08 2.61
CA HIS A 18 4.92 6.19 2.39
C HIS A 18 5.63 5.78 3.69
N LYS A 19 5.72 6.66 4.69
CA LYS A 19 6.22 6.29 6.02
C LYS A 19 5.30 5.27 6.70
N THR A 20 3.99 5.43 6.57
CA THR A 20 3.05 4.45 7.13
C THR A 20 3.19 3.11 6.42
N LEU A 21 3.28 3.10 5.09
CA LEU A 21 3.50 1.88 4.31
C LEU A 21 4.82 1.19 4.70
N LYS A 22 5.93 1.94 4.75
CA LYS A 22 7.23 1.43 5.17
C LYS A 22 7.16 0.73 6.53
N ASN A 23 6.55 1.38 7.52
CA ASN A 23 6.44 0.83 8.87
C ASN A 23 5.48 -0.37 8.96
N LYS A 24 4.35 -0.33 8.24
CA LYS A 24 3.32 -1.37 8.31
C LYS A 24 3.71 -2.64 7.57
N LEU A 25 4.42 -2.50 6.44
CA LEU A 25 4.87 -3.60 5.59
C LEU A 25 6.31 -4.05 5.89
N ASP A 26 6.95 -3.46 6.90
CA ASP A 26 8.36 -3.71 7.25
C ASP A 26 9.31 -3.60 6.04
N LEU A 27 9.13 -2.51 5.27
CA LEU A 27 9.91 -2.27 4.05
C LEU A 27 11.35 -1.86 4.38
N PRO A 28 12.31 -2.15 3.47
CA PRO A 28 13.72 -1.92 3.75
C PRO A 28 14.05 -0.44 3.92
N ASP A 29 15.20 -0.16 4.55
CA ASP A 29 15.63 1.21 4.80
C ASP A 29 15.75 2.08 3.55
N TYR A 30 16.11 1.45 2.43
CA TYR A 30 16.27 2.05 1.11
C TYR A 30 14.97 2.13 0.30
N TYR A 31 13.80 1.91 0.91
CA TYR A 31 12.51 2.12 0.26
C TYR A 31 12.39 3.55 -0.31
N GLY A 32 12.20 3.67 -1.61
CA GLY A 32 12.28 4.94 -2.35
C GLY A 32 11.06 5.87 -2.26
N GLU A 33 10.07 5.55 -1.41
CA GLU A 33 8.91 6.41 -1.13
C GLU A 33 8.15 6.89 -2.38
N ASN A 34 7.93 5.97 -3.33
CA ASN A 34 7.13 6.18 -4.53
C ASN A 34 6.46 4.88 -4.98
N ALA A 35 5.54 4.95 -5.94
CA ALA A 35 4.79 3.80 -6.44
C ALA A 35 5.69 2.69 -7.04
N ASN A 36 6.73 3.04 -7.81
CA ASN A 36 7.66 2.04 -8.36
C ASN A 36 8.42 1.31 -7.25
N ALA A 37 8.90 2.04 -6.24
CA ALA A 37 9.55 1.42 -5.08
C ALA A 37 8.57 0.56 -4.27
N LEU A 38 7.28 0.93 -4.22
CA LEU A 38 6.25 0.13 -3.59
C LEU A 38 6.07 -1.18 -4.35
N TRP A 39 5.91 -1.11 -5.67
CA TRP A 39 5.83 -2.28 -6.54
C TRP A 39 6.99 -3.27 -6.32
N ASP A 40 8.23 -2.76 -6.34
CA ASP A 40 9.43 -3.58 -6.13
C ASP A 40 9.38 -4.31 -4.78
N CYS A 41 8.90 -3.63 -3.73
CA CYS A 41 8.78 -4.24 -2.41
C CYS A 41 7.63 -5.25 -2.31
N LEU A 42 6.47 -4.95 -2.91
CA LEU A 42 5.33 -5.86 -2.89
C LEU A 42 5.63 -7.17 -3.62
N THR A 43 6.44 -7.14 -4.68
CA THR A 43 6.73 -8.32 -5.51
C THR A 43 8.00 -9.06 -5.10
N ALA A 44 8.92 -8.43 -4.35
CA ALA A 44 10.22 -9.04 -4.02
C ALA A 44 10.63 -8.94 -2.54
N TRP A 45 9.84 -8.33 -1.66
CA TRP A 45 10.22 -8.13 -0.25
C TRP A 45 9.20 -8.62 0.77
N VAL A 46 7.92 -8.29 0.58
CA VAL A 46 6.89 -8.64 1.58
C VAL A 46 6.72 -10.15 1.73
N THR A 47 6.30 -10.58 2.91
CA THR A 47 6.01 -12.00 3.17
C THR A 47 4.58 -12.33 2.77
N LEU A 48 4.42 -13.39 1.97
CA LEU A 48 3.11 -13.89 1.51
C LEU A 48 2.67 -15.13 2.32
N PRO A 49 1.36 -15.44 2.40
CA PRO A 49 0.24 -14.67 1.84
C PRO A 49 -0.12 -13.44 2.70
N LEU A 50 -0.48 -12.34 2.04
CA LEU A 50 -0.74 -11.04 2.63
C LEU A 50 -2.08 -10.45 2.19
N THR A 51 -2.81 -9.83 3.12
CA THR A 51 -3.99 -9.04 2.82
C THR A 51 -3.85 -7.62 3.34
N ILE A 52 -4.06 -6.64 2.48
CA ILE A 52 -4.14 -5.22 2.83
C ILE A 52 -5.62 -4.84 2.90
N GLU A 53 -6.05 -4.26 4.03
CA GLU A 53 -7.32 -3.54 4.12
C GLU A 53 -7.07 -2.05 4.22
N TRP A 54 -7.50 -1.32 3.20
CA TRP A 54 -7.45 0.13 3.18
C TRP A 54 -8.81 0.71 3.52
N GLU A 55 -8.96 1.14 4.77
CA GLU A 55 -10.18 1.76 5.26
C GLU A 55 -10.15 3.27 5.05
N PHE A 56 -11.32 3.89 4.86
CA PHE A 56 -11.45 5.32 4.64
C PHE A 56 -10.67 5.80 3.41
N PHE A 57 -10.63 5.00 2.34
CA PHE A 57 -9.89 5.35 1.13
C PHE A 57 -10.35 6.68 0.53
N LYS A 58 -11.64 7.01 0.65
CA LYS A 58 -12.15 8.28 0.18
C LYS A 58 -11.49 9.48 0.85
N GLU A 59 -11.12 9.37 2.13
CA GLU A 59 -10.38 10.41 2.84
C GLU A 59 -8.96 10.55 2.31
N SER A 60 -8.31 9.42 1.99
CA SER A 60 -7.01 9.44 1.30
C SER A 60 -7.10 10.10 -0.07
N GLN A 61 -8.12 9.79 -0.87
CA GLN A 61 -8.35 10.45 -2.16
C GLN A 61 -8.62 11.95 -2.00
N ASN A 62 -9.42 12.36 -1.02
CA ASN A 62 -9.70 13.77 -0.77
C ASN A 62 -8.43 14.54 -0.39
N MET A 63 -7.52 13.91 0.36
CA MET A 63 -6.28 14.52 0.82
C MET A 63 -5.15 14.49 -0.22
N LEU A 64 -4.99 13.37 -0.93
CA LEU A 64 -3.83 13.10 -1.78
C LEU A 64 -4.13 13.13 -3.28
N GLY A 65 -5.42 13.10 -3.66
CA GLY A 65 -5.84 13.04 -5.05
C GLY A 65 -5.25 11.84 -5.80
N GLN A 66 -4.66 12.12 -6.96
CA GLN A 66 -4.08 11.10 -7.86
C GLN A 66 -3.02 10.22 -7.20
N GLU A 67 -2.33 10.69 -6.16
CA GLU A 67 -1.35 9.87 -5.47
C GLU A 67 -2.01 8.69 -4.74
N ALA A 68 -3.20 8.89 -4.13
CA ALA A 68 -3.92 7.79 -3.51
C ALA A 68 -4.39 6.77 -4.54
N ASP A 69 -4.85 7.24 -5.71
CA ASP A 69 -5.27 6.38 -6.82
C ASP A 69 -4.11 5.55 -7.36
N LEU A 70 -2.95 6.17 -7.59
CA LEU A 70 -1.75 5.50 -8.09
C LEU A 70 -1.25 4.40 -7.12
N ILE A 71 -1.29 4.67 -5.82
CA ILE A 71 -0.86 3.70 -4.81
C ILE A 71 -1.87 2.55 -4.70
N LEU A 72 -3.17 2.83 -4.85
CA LEU A 72 -4.17 1.78 -4.93
C LEU A 72 -3.98 0.91 -6.18
N GLU A 73 -3.75 1.51 -7.35
CA GLU A 73 -3.45 0.80 -8.59
C GLU A 73 -2.24 -0.12 -8.41
N THR A 74 -1.17 0.37 -7.77
CA THR A 74 0.01 -0.46 -7.46
C THR A 74 -0.33 -1.69 -6.61
N PHE A 75 -1.22 -1.57 -5.63
CA PHE A 75 -1.69 -2.70 -4.83
C PHE A 75 -2.57 -3.67 -5.64
N GLN A 76 -3.37 -3.14 -6.58
CA GLN A 76 -4.23 -3.95 -7.44
C GLN A 76 -3.40 -4.73 -8.45
N ASP A 77 -2.40 -4.10 -9.07
CA ASP A 77 -1.45 -4.77 -9.96
C ASP A 77 -0.72 -5.91 -9.21
N ALA A 78 -0.33 -5.68 -7.95
CA ALA A 78 0.32 -6.70 -7.14
C ALA A 78 -0.61 -7.88 -6.82
N GLN A 79 -1.90 -7.62 -6.61
CA GLN A 79 -2.91 -8.66 -6.46
C GLN A 79 -3.09 -9.48 -7.75
N GLU A 80 -3.03 -8.83 -8.92
CA GLU A 80 -3.13 -9.52 -10.21
C GLU A 80 -1.90 -10.40 -10.48
N GLU A 81 -0.70 -9.91 -10.20
CA GLU A 81 0.57 -10.63 -10.41
C GLU A 81 0.71 -11.83 -9.44
N MET A 82 0.29 -11.67 -8.19
CA MET A 82 0.43 -12.66 -7.12
C MET A 82 -0.94 -13.23 -6.71
N ALA A 83 -1.70 -13.68 -7.72
CA ALA A 83 -3.01 -14.28 -7.52
C ALA A 83 -2.96 -15.40 -6.47
N ASP A 84 -3.99 -15.45 -5.62
CA ASP A 84 -4.14 -16.36 -4.48
C ASP A 84 -3.21 -16.12 -3.27
N GLU A 85 -2.25 -15.21 -3.37
CA GLU A 85 -1.29 -14.93 -2.29
C GLU A 85 -1.36 -13.49 -1.77
N PHE A 86 -1.67 -12.52 -2.63
CA PHE A 86 -1.81 -11.11 -2.27
C PHE A 86 -3.24 -10.63 -2.51
N TYR A 87 -3.81 -9.92 -1.53
CA TYR A 87 -5.16 -9.35 -1.65
C TYR A 87 -5.21 -7.90 -1.16
N ILE A 88 -5.97 -7.06 -1.85
CA ILE A 88 -6.30 -5.69 -1.43
C ILE A 88 -7.82 -5.53 -1.34
N VAL A 89 -8.27 -5.00 -0.20
CA VAL A 89 -9.68 -4.63 0.03
C VAL A 89 -9.75 -3.15 0.38
N VAL A 90 -10.61 -2.42 -0.33
CA VAL A 90 -10.80 -0.97 -0.14
C VAL A 90 -12.18 -0.71 0.45
N LYS A 91 -12.25 0.14 1.48
CA LYS A 91 -13.49 0.55 2.16
C LYS A 91 -13.62 2.07 2.27
#